data_AF-A0A2N2N9R6-F1
#
_entry.id   AF-A0A2N2N9R6-F1
#
_cell.length_a   1.000
_cell.length_b   1.000
_cell.length_c   1.000
_cell.angle_alpha   90.00
_cell.angle_beta   90.00
_cell.angle_gamma   90.00
#
_symmetry.space_group_name_H-M   'P 1'
#
loop_
_entity.id
_entity.type
_entity.pdbx_description
1 polymer ?
#
loop_
_entity_poly.entity_id
_entity_poly.type
_entity_poly.pdbx_seq_one_letter_code
_entity_poly.pdbx_strand_id
1 'polypeptide(L)' 'MVLRTTKKGAHAGEKFWGCSRFPECRTMLKAVGDV' A
#
# COMPACT_ATOMS: atom_id res chain seq x y z
N MET A 1 -2.62 -8.67 4.84
CA MET A 1 -2.28 -7.49 4.01
C MET A 1 -3.08 -7.56 2.71
N VAL A 2 -3.35 -6.43 2.06
CA VAL A 2 -4.20 -6.37 0.85
C VAL A 2 -3.56 -5.46 -0.19
N LEU A 3 -3.66 -5.84 -1.47
CA LEU A 3 -3.18 -5.03 -2.58
C LEU A 3 -4.18 -3.90 -2.84
N ARG A 4 -3.71 -2.65 -2.76
CA ARG A 4 -4.52 -1.45 -2.97
C ARG A 4 -3.88 -0.59 -4.04
N THR A 5 -4.71 0.15 -4.76
CA THR A 5 -4.24 1.12 -5.76
C THR A 5 -4.28 2.52 -5.17
N THR A 6 -3.18 3.25 -5.30
CA THR A 6 -3.09 4.64 -4.87
C THR A 6 -4.02 5.50 -5.71
N LYS A 7 -4.92 6.24 -5.06
CA LYS A 7 -5.93 7.04 -5.76
C LYS A 7 -5.47 8.45 -6.11
N LYS A 8 -4.46 9.00 -5.42
CA LYS A 8 -4.04 10.41 -5.51
C LYS A 8 -2.54 10.56 -5.20
N GLY A 9 -1.90 11.59 -5.76
CA GLY A 9 -0.48 11.91 -5.56
C GLY A 9 0.39 11.49 -6.75
N ALA A 10 1.71 11.67 -6.64
CA ALA A 10 2.67 11.33 -7.69
C ALA A 10 2.65 9.84 -8.08
N HIS A 11 2.18 8.98 -7.16
CA HIS A 11 2.07 7.54 -7.34
C HIS A 11 0.64 7.08 -7.66
N ALA A 12 -0.25 7.98 -8.10
CA ALA A 12 -1.62 7.62 -8.42
C ALA A 12 -1.67 6.56 -9.54
N GLY A 13 -2.43 5.49 -9.31
CA GLY A 13 -2.50 4.33 -10.20
C GLY A 13 -1.52 3.20 -9.84
N GLU A 14 -0.52 3.45 -9.01
CA GLU A 14 0.39 2.40 -8.54
C GLU A 14 -0.26 1.52 -7.47
N LYS A 15 0.11 0.23 -7.47
CA LYS A 15 -0.38 -0.74 -6.49
C LYS A 15 0.61 -0.89 -5.35
N PHE A 16 0.11 -0.93 -4.12
CA PHE A 16 0.90 -1.17 -2.92
C PHE A 16 0.21 -2.20 -2.02
N TRP A 17 1.01 -2.93 -1.23
CA TRP A 17 0.49 -3.82 -0.21
C TRP A 17 0.29 -3.04 1.09
N GLY A 18 -0.97 -2.89 1.50
CA GLY A 18 -1.37 -2.17 2.70
C GLY A 18 -2.06 -3.06 3.72
N CYS A 19 -2.24 -2.53 4.93
CA CYS A 19 -3.07 -3.18 5.93
C CYS A 19 -4.54 -3.30 5.46
N SER A 20 -5.21 -4.37 5.88
CA SER A 20 -6.65 -4.58 5.62
C SER A 20 -7.52 -3.49 6.25
N ARG A 21 -7.04 -2.85 7.33
CA ARG A 21 -7.75 -1.82 8.09
C ARG A 21 -7.45 -0.38 7.64
N PHE A 22 -6.84 -0.16 6.48
CA PHE A 22 -6.65 1.22 5.99
C PHE A 22 -8.01 1.87 5.70
N PRO A 23 -8.26 3.14 6.13
CA PRO A 23 -7.27 4.17 6.51
C PRO A 23 -6.86 4.22 7.99
N GLU A 24 -7.49 3.43 8.86
CA GLU A 24 -7.15 3.39 10.30
C GLU A 24 -5.74 2.84 10.52
N CYS A 25 -5.30 1.91 9.68
CA CYS A 25 -3.93 1.40 9.68
C CYS A 25 -3.21 1.78 8.37
N ARG A 26 -2.19 2.63 8.47
CA ARG A 26 -1.42 3.15 7.33
C ARG A 26 -0.11 2.40 7.07
N THR A 27 0.06 1.22 7.66
CA THR A 27 1.21 0.36 7.41
C THR A 27 1.20 -0.11 5.95
N MET A 28 2.27 0.22 5.24
CA MET A 28 2.53 -0.18 3.86
C MET A 28 3.82 -0.98 3.85
N LEU A 29 3.81 -2.17 3.26
CA LEU A 29 5.05 -2.88 2.96
C LEU A 29 5.49 -2.50 1.55
N LYS A 30 6.68 -1.91 1.44
CA LYS A 30 7.34 -1.73 0.15
C LYS A 30 7.75 -3.10 -0.33
N ALA A 31 7.24 -3.54 -1.48
CA ALA A 31 7.65 -4.80 -2.09
C ALA A 31 9.06 -4.66 -2.68
N VAL A 32 10.08 -4.72 -1.82
CA VAL A 32 11.45 -5.09 -2.16
C VAL A 32 11.95 -5.94 -0.99
N GLY A 33 12.17 -7.23 -1.26
CA GLY A 33 12.30 -8.26 -0.23
C GLY A 33 13.51 -8.09 0.68
N ASP A 34 13.35 -8.48 1.94
CA ASP A 34 14.35 -9.21 2.74
C ASP A 34 13.68 -9.76 4.03
N VAL A 35 13.75 -11.09 4.13
CA VAL A 35 13.30 -12.07 5.17
C VAL A 35 11.83 -12.16 5.58
#